data_AF-A0A2T8KGW8-F1
#
_entry.id   AF-A0A2T8KGW8-F1
#
_cell.length_a   1.000
_cell.length_b   1.000
_cell.length_c   1.000
_cell.angle_alpha   90.00
_cell.angle_beta   90.00
_cell.angle_gamma   90.00
#
_symmetry.space_group_name_H-M   'P 1'
#
loop_
_entity.id
_entity.type
_entity.pdbx_description
1 polymer ?
#
loop_
_entity_poly.entity_id
_entity_poly.type
_entity_poly.pdbx_seq_one_letter_code
_entity_poly.pdbx_strand_id
1 'polypeptide(L)'
;PIGFLVFLISSLAECERLPFDLPEAEEELVAGYQTEYSGIKYGLFYLASYLNLLVSSLFVTVLYLGGWNLSIPYISFFGFFQMNKMIGILEMII
;
A
#
# COMPACT_ATOMS: atom_id res chain seq x y z
N PRO A 1 -10.62 -13.16 4.20
CA PRO A 1 -10.09 -12.71 2.89
C PRO A 1 -10.91 -11.59 2.24
N ILE A 2 -12.25 -11.70 2.16
CA ILE A 2 -13.11 -10.64 1.59
C ILE A 2 -13.01 -9.34 2.38
N GLY A 3 -13.07 -9.39 3.72
CA GLY A 3 -12.98 -8.18 4.56
C GLY A 3 -11.67 -7.40 4.39
N PHE A 4 -10.56 -8.11 4.14
CA PHE A 4 -9.27 -7.47 3.82
C PHE A 4 -9.34 -6.69 2.50
N LEU A 5 -9.93 -7.28 1.45
CA LEU A 5 -10.09 -6.60 0.16
C LEU A 5 -11.00 -5.38 0.28
N VAL A 6 -12.12 -5.50 0.99
CA VAL A 6 -13.05 -4.38 1.21
C VAL A 6 -12.37 -3.26 2.00
N PHE A 7 -11.65 -3.60 3.07
CA PHE A 7 -10.93 -2.61 3.87
C PHE A 7 -9.81 -1.94 3.07
N LEU A 8 -9.07 -2.70 2.26
CA LEU A 8 -8.01 -2.18 1.42
C LEU A 8 -8.57 -1.19 0.38
N ILE A 9 -9.65 -1.56 -0.32
CA ILE A 9 -10.31 -0.67 -1.31
C ILE A 9 -10.85 0.59 -0.62
N SER A 10 -11.50 0.44 0.54
CA SER A 10 -12.00 1.58 1.33
C SER A 10 -10.88 2.52 1.77
N SER A 11 -9.75 1.96 2.22
CA SER A 11 -8.60 2.77 2.66
C SER A 11 -7.95 3.55 1.52
N LEU A 12 -7.91 2.97 0.31
CA LEU A 12 -7.45 3.67 -0.89
C LEU A 12 -8.41 4.79 -1.30
N ALA A 13 -9.72 4.59 -1.15
CA ALA A 13 -10.72 5.61 -1.43
C ALA A 13 -10.63 6.79 -0.44
N GLU A 14 -10.39 6.54 0.85
CA GLU A 14 -10.24 7.58 1.87
C GLU A 14 -8.94 8.39 1.71
N CYS A 15 -7.88 7.76 1.19
CA CYS A 15 -6.63 8.46 0.90
C CYS A 15 -6.70 9.32 -0.37
N GLU A 16 -7.87 9.39 -1.02
CA GLU A 16 -8.14 10.21 -2.21
C GLU A 16 -7.09 9.96 -3.30
N ARG A 17 -6.60 8.72 -3.41
CA ARG A 17 -5.58 8.35 -4.39
C ARG A 17 -6.19 7.59 -5.54
N LEU A 18 -5.56 7.72 -6.71
CA LEU A 18 -5.88 6.97 -7.93
C LEU A 18 -6.24 5.52 -7.58
N PRO A 19 -7.45 5.03 -7.87
CA PRO A 19 -8.43 5.55 -8.83
C PRO A 19 -9.54 6.49 -8.27
N PHE A 20 -9.50 6.89 -7.00
CA PHE A 20 -10.58 7.65 -6.32
C PHE A 20 -10.18 9.10 -5.97
N ASP A 21 -9.51 9.79 -6.88
CA ASP A 21 -8.94 11.14 -6.65
C ASP A 21 -9.89 12.27 -7.10
N LEU A 22 -11.12 12.27 -6.55
CA LEU A 22 -12.18 13.22 -6.90
C LEU A 22 -11.89 14.70 -6.54
N PRO A 23 -11.24 15.02 -5.42
CA PRO A 23 -11.01 16.42 -5.02
C PRO A 23 -9.89 17.13 -5.81
N GLU A 24 -8.91 16.38 -6.31
CA GLU A 24 -7.76 16.90 -7.05
C GLU A 24 -7.90 16.74 -8.57
N ALA A 25 -8.85 15.91 -9.03
CA ALA A 25 -9.10 15.51 -10.42
C ALA A 25 -8.66 16.54 -11.47
N GLU A 26 -7.45 16.37 -12.00
CA GLU A 26 -6.81 17.31 -12.93
C GLU A 26 -7.47 17.36 -14.31
N GLU A 27 -8.12 16.25 -14.72
CA GLU A 27 -8.87 16.17 -15.97
C GLU A 27 -10.20 16.93 -15.94
N GLU A 28 -10.83 17.06 -14.77
CA GLU A 28 -12.15 17.69 -14.63
C GLU A 28 -12.08 19.08 -13.98
N LEU A 29 -11.17 19.28 -13.02
CA LEU A 29 -11.15 20.44 -12.12
C LEU A 29 -9.83 21.24 -12.14
N VAL A 30 -8.89 20.97 -13.06
CA VAL A 30 -7.62 21.73 -13.21
C VAL A 30 -6.89 21.84 -11.85
N ALA A 31 -6.63 20.70 -11.21
CA ALA A 31 -6.00 20.57 -9.88
C ALA A 31 -6.83 21.02 -8.66
N GLY A 32 -8.12 21.33 -8.85
CA GLY A 32 -9.08 21.51 -7.76
C GLY A 32 -8.66 22.59 -6.76
N TYR A 33 -8.77 22.27 -5.46
CA TYR A 33 -8.46 23.21 -4.36
C TYR A 33 -6.97 23.54 -4.24
N GLN A 34 -6.08 22.77 -4.88
CA GLN A 34 -4.64 23.03 -4.80
C GLN A 34 -4.23 24.34 -5.49
N THR A 35 -5.03 24.81 -6.44
CA THR A 35 -4.78 26.07 -7.17
C THR A 35 -4.99 27.32 -6.31
N GLU A 36 -5.74 27.21 -5.22
CA GLU A 36 -6.08 28.33 -4.32
C GLU A 36 -5.04 28.57 -3.23
N TYR A 37 -4.15 27.60 -2.99
CA TYR A 37 -3.16 27.65 -1.91
C TYR A 37 -1.73 27.72 -2.44
N SER A 38 -0.88 28.52 -1.79
CA SER A 38 0.53 28.71 -2.16
C SER A 38 1.46 28.66 -0.93
N GLY A 39 2.74 28.38 -1.17
CA GLY A 39 3.81 28.38 -0.16
C GLY A 39 3.63 27.31 0.92
N ILE A 40 3.69 27.72 2.19
CA ILE A 40 3.62 26.81 3.35
C ILE A 40 2.26 26.11 3.45
N LYS A 41 1.16 26.79 3.07
CA LYS A 41 -0.18 26.19 3.14
C LYS A 41 -0.30 25.01 2.18
N TYR A 42 0.19 25.18 0.95
CA TYR A 42 0.30 24.11 -0.03
C TYR A 42 1.13 22.93 0.51
N GLY A 43 2.29 23.24 1.11
CA GLY A 43 3.14 22.21 1.74
C GLY A 43 2.45 21.43 2.86
N LEU A 44 1.62 22.09 3.68
CA LEU A 44 0.86 21.45 4.76
C LEU A 44 -0.25 20.53 4.24
N PHE A 45 -0.93 20.90 3.15
CA PHE A 45 -1.93 20.03 2.51
C PHE A 45 -1.29 18.75 1.96
N TYR A 46 -0.15 18.87 1.27
CA TYR A 46 0.60 17.70 0.81
C TYR A 46 1.11 16.84 1.97
N LEU A 47 1.62 17.46 3.04
CA LEU A 47 2.07 16.72 4.21
C LEU A 47 0.89 15.97 4.85
N ALA A 48 -0.28 16.59 4.95
CA ALA A 48 -1.47 15.95 5.49
C ALA A 48 -1.95 14.75 4.65
N SER A 49 -1.95 14.85 3.32
CA SER A 49 -2.33 13.71 2.46
C SER A 49 -1.36 12.54 2.58
N TYR A 50 -0.05 12.80 2.67
CA TYR A 50 0.94 11.75 2.93
C TYR A 50 0.83 11.13 4.33
N LEU A 51 0.49 11.93 5.34
CA LEU A 51 0.22 11.41 6.68
C LEU A 51 -1.02 10.51 6.70
N ASN A 52 -2.07 10.88 5.97
CA ASN A 52 -3.27 10.06 5.85
C ASN A 52 -2.93 8.68 5.22
N LEU A 53 -2.12 8.70 4.16
CA LEU A 53 -1.63 7.47 3.51
C LEU A 53 -0.74 6.61 4.43
N LEU A 54 0.11 7.25 5.24
CA LEU A 54 0.93 6.54 6.23
C LEU A 54 0.03 5.86 7.28
N VAL A 55 -0.93 6.60 7.84
CA VAL A 55 -1.83 6.09 8.88
C VAL A 55 -2.72 4.96 8.35
N SER A 56 -3.27 5.09 7.15
CA SER A 56 -4.08 4.04 6.54
C SER A 56 -3.27 2.75 6.31
N SER A 57 -2.03 2.87 5.82
CA SER A 57 -1.12 1.72 5.66
C SER A 57 -0.76 1.06 6.99
N LEU A 58 -0.62 1.84 8.08
CA LEU A 58 -0.43 1.31 9.43
C LEU A 58 -1.66 0.51 9.90
N PHE A 59 -2.88 0.99 9.66
CA PHE A 59 -4.07 0.23 10.00
C PHE A 59 -4.18 -1.07 9.21
N VAL A 60 -3.88 -1.07 7.91
CA VAL A 60 -3.85 -2.30 7.09
C VAL A 60 -2.84 -3.30 7.66
N THR A 61 -1.65 -2.82 8.02
CA THR A 61 -0.58 -3.69 8.53
C THR A 61 -0.87 -4.26 9.92
N VAL A 62 -1.39 -3.44 10.83
CA VAL A 62 -1.71 -3.87 12.20
C VAL A 62 -2.91 -4.82 12.22
N LEU A 63 -3.96 -4.54 11.43
CA LEU A 63 -5.19 -5.33 11.47
C LEU A 63 -5.09 -6.65 10.69
N TYR A 64 -4.34 -6.67 9.57
CA TYR A 64 -4.36 -7.81 8.65
C TYR A 64 -3.00 -8.46 8.39
N LEU A 65 -1.89 -7.72 8.49
CA LEU A 65 -0.55 -8.25 8.19
C LEU A 65 0.24 -8.66 9.44
N GLY A 66 -0.36 -8.57 10.62
CA GLY A 66 0.21 -9.07 11.88
C GLY A 66 1.00 -8.05 12.70
N GLY A 67 1.11 -6.79 12.24
CA GLY A 67 1.75 -5.70 12.98
C GLY A 67 3.18 -6.02 13.40
N TRP A 68 3.42 -6.22 14.69
CA TRP A 68 4.72 -6.63 15.24
C TRP A 68 5.00 -8.12 15.03
N ASN A 69 3.97 -8.97 15.11
CA ASN A 69 4.13 -10.41 14.96
C ASN A 69 4.13 -10.76 13.47
N LEU A 70 5.32 -11.08 12.95
CA LEU A 70 5.55 -11.42 11.55
C LEU A 70 4.97 -12.82 11.24
N SER A 71 3.65 -12.90 11.20
CA SER A 71 2.86 -14.12 10.92
C SER A 71 2.48 -14.22 9.43
N ILE A 72 3.27 -13.60 8.56
CA ILE A 72 3.28 -13.82 7.10
C ILE A 72 4.26 -14.98 6.87
N PRO A 73 3.98 -15.96 5.98
CA PRO A 73 4.57 -17.28 6.06
C PRO A 73 6.06 -17.24 5.73
N TYR A 74 6.89 -17.15 6.78
CA TYR A 74 8.32 -17.43 6.73
C TYR A 74 8.61 -18.82 6.10
N ILE A 75 7.61 -19.71 6.12
CA ILE A 75 7.61 -21.03 5.48
C ILE A 75 7.53 -20.96 3.95
N SER A 76 6.85 -19.99 3.33
CA SER A 76 6.71 -19.97 1.87
C SER A 76 7.99 -19.54 1.16
N PHE A 77 8.69 -18.53 1.68
CA PHE A 77 9.91 -18.03 1.06
C PHE A 77 11.10 -18.97 1.31
N PHE A 78 11.23 -19.51 2.53
CA PHE A 78 12.28 -20.49 2.84
C PHE A 78 12.03 -21.83 2.13
N GLY A 79 10.77 -22.26 2.00
CA GLY A 79 10.40 -23.47 1.25
C GLY A 79 10.69 -23.36 -0.26
N PHE A 80 10.40 -22.22 -0.89
CA PHE A 80 10.72 -21.97 -2.29
C PHE A 80 12.23 -21.98 -2.56
N PHE A 81 13.03 -21.38 -1.67
CA PHE A 81 14.50 -21.39 -1.79
C PHE A 81 15.09 -22.81 -1.62
N GLN A 82 14.54 -23.60 -0.69
CA GLN A 82 14.94 -24.99 -0.49
C GLN A 82 14.64 -25.87 -1.71
N MET A 83 13.48 -25.68 -2.37
CA MET A 83 13.10 -26.41 -3.58
C MET A 83 14.00 -26.09 -4.77
N ASN A 84 14.36 -24.81 -4.99
CA ASN A 84 15.31 -24.43 -6.04
C ASN A 84 16.69 -25.04 -5.82
N LYS A 85 17.14 -25.14 -4.56
CA LYS A 85 18.41 -25.79 -4.21
C LYS A 85 18.38 -27.31 -4.42
N MET A 86 17.23 -27.96 -4.20
CA MET A 86 17.05 -29.40 -4.40
C MET A 86 16.99 -29.77 -5.88
N ILE A 87 16.31 -28.96 -6.70
CA ILE A 87 16.23 -29.13 -8.16
C ILE A 87 17.60 -28.95 -8.83
N GLY A 88 18.39 -27.95 -8.43
CA GLY A 88 19.74 -27.76 -8.97
C GLY A 88 20.73 -28.88 -8.63
N ILE A 89 20.49 -29.66 -7.58
CA ILE A 89 21.29 -30.85 -7.24
C ILE A 89 20.88 -32.05 -8.10
N LEU A 90 19.59 -32.19 -8.42
CA LEU A 90 19.07 -33.26 -9.28
C LEU A 90 19.54 -33.14 -10.73
N GLU A 91 19.61 -31.94 -11.29
CA GLU A 91 20.15 -31.69 -12.64
C GLU A 91 21.66 -31.95 -12.77
N MET A 92 22.39 -32.00 -11.66
CA MET A 92 23.83 -32.27 -11.64
C MET A 92 24.16 -33.77 -11.52
N ILE A 93 23.16 -34.58 -11.14
CA ILE A 93 23.31 -36.02 -10.85
C ILE A 93 22.81 -36.90 -12.03
N ILE A 94 21.94 -36.36 -12.90
CA ILE A 94 21.48 -36.99 -14.16
C ILE A 94 22.37 -36.52 -15.31
#